data_AF-A0A6G3U9V5-F1
#
_entry.id   AF-A0A6G3U9V5-F1
#
_cell.length_a   1.000
_cell.length_b   1.000
_cell.length_c   1.000
_cell.angle_alpha   90.00
_cell.angle_beta   90.00
_cell.angle_gamma   90.00
#
_symmetry.space_group_name_H-M   'P 1'
#
loop_
_entity.id
_entity.type
_entity.pdbx_description
1 polymer ?
#
loop_
_entity_poly.entity_id
_entity_poly.type
_entity_poly.pdbx_seq_one_letter_code
_entity_poly.pdbx_strand_id
1 'polypeptide(L)'
;PLIEAPRSARHVHGHDGMGDLGLPAPRRTPADVDAVTLLRREILASPRPVTLVPTAPLTNIALLLRTHPEVTRNIGRIVFMGGAAGAGNASPVAEFNVWHDPEAAAILLTAGVPITMYGLDVFTRVVVPAADVRRLRASAEPGARLAGDLLAHRPAT
;
A
#
# COMPACT_ATOMS: atom_id res chain seq x y z
N PRO A 1 2.50 12.91 -2.91
CA PRO A 1 3.85 13.16 -2.38
C PRO A 1 3.88 14.41 -1.53
N LEU A 2 4.85 14.54 -0.62
CA LEU A 2 4.99 15.73 0.23
C LEU A 2 5.48 16.96 -0.54
N ILE A 3 6.40 16.77 -1.48
CA ILE A 3 7.02 17.86 -2.26
C ILE A 3 6.61 17.78 -3.73
N GLU A 4 6.78 16.61 -4.35
CA GLU A 4 6.57 16.40 -5.78
C GLU A 4 5.10 16.21 -6.18
N ALA A 5 4.81 16.40 -7.47
CA ALA A 5 3.50 16.07 -8.02
C ALA A 5 3.24 14.55 -7.99
N PRO A 6 1.99 14.10 -7.70
CA PRO A 6 1.67 12.68 -7.67
C PRO A 6 1.82 12.05 -9.05
N ARG A 7 2.41 10.84 -9.09
CA ARG A 7 2.60 10.05 -10.31
C ARG A 7 1.77 8.78 -10.27
N SER A 8 1.20 8.40 -11.40
CA SER A 8 0.26 7.30 -11.52
C SER A 8 0.91 6.02 -12.05
N ALA A 9 0.51 4.88 -11.48
CA ALA A 9 0.85 3.54 -11.98
C ALA A 9 -0.30 2.90 -12.80
N ARG A 10 -1.16 3.71 -13.44
CA ARG A 10 -2.25 3.22 -14.31
C ARG A 10 -1.79 2.27 -15.43
N HIS A 11 -0.56 2.45 -15.91
CA HIS A 11 0.03 1.53 -16.89
C HIS A 11 0.27 0.11 -16.34
N VAL A 12 0.27 -0.08 -15.01
CA VAL A 12 0.37 -1.38 -14.34
C VAL A 12 -1.00 -1.90 -13.87
N HIS A 13 -1.86 -0.99 -13.38
CA HIS A 13 -3.08 -1.35 -12.64
C HIS A 13 -4.39 -1.11 -13.42
N GLY A 14 -4.32 -0.66 -14.67
CA GLY A 14 -5.49 -0.24 -15.45
C GLY A 14 -5.87 1.23 -15.19
N HIS A 15 -6.79 1.75 -15.99
CA HIS A 15 -7.27 3.13 -15.88
C HIS A 15 -7.99 3.38 -14.54
N ASP A 16 -8.76 2.40 -14.06
CA ASP A 16 -9.47 2.44 -12.78
C ASP A 16 -8.63 2.01 -11.56
N GLY A 17 -7.41 1.50 -11.79
CA GLY A 17 -6.52 0.97 -10.75
C GLY A 17 -6.92 -0.41 -10.18
N MET A 18 -7.97 -1.01 -10.72
CA MET A 18 -8.57 -2.29 -10.32
C MET A 18 -8.67 -3.26 -11.51
N GLY A 19 -7.75 -3.14 -12.46
CA GLY A 19 -7.63 -4.02 -13.61
C GLY A 19 -8.68 -3.82 -14.71
N ASP A 20 -9.39 -2.69 -14.69
CA ASP A 20 -10.45 -2.32 -15.65
C ASP A 20 -11.58 -3.36 -15.74
N LEU A 21 -11.90 -3.99 -14.60
CA LEU A 21 -12.86 -5.10 -14.50
C LEU A 21 -14.34 -4.65 -14.52
N GLY A 22 -14.61 -3.34 -14.60
CA GLY A 22 -15.97 -2.81 -14.58
C GLY A 22 -16.68 -3.05 -13.24
N LEU A 23 -15.96 -2.95 -12.13
CA LEU A 23 -16.49 -3.19 -10.79
C LEU A 23 -17.65 -2.23 -10.46
N PRO A 24 -18.67 -2.70 -9.72
CA PRO A 24 -19.79 -1.84 -9.35
C PRO A 24 -19.34 -0.72 -8.41
N ALA A 25 -20.00 0.43 -8.51
CA ALA A 25 -19.76 1.56 -7.61
C ALA A 25 -19.99 1.16 -6.14
N PRO A 26 -19.17 1.65 -5.20
CA PRO A 26 -19.34 1.38 -3.78
C PRO A 26 -20.68 1.94 -3.28
N ARG A 27 -21.35 1.20 -2.39
CA ARG A 27 -22.59 1.64 -1.73
C ARG A 27 -22.35 2.42 -0.44
N ARG A 28 -21.10 2.50 0.02
CA ARG A 28 -20.69 3.19 1.25
C ARG A 28 -20.02 4.51 0.91
N THR A 29 -20.25 5.50 1.77
CA THR A 29 -19.56 6.79 1.72
C THR A 29 -18.26 6.72 2.52
N PRO A 30 -17.18 7.42 2.08
CA PRO A 30 -15.98 7.61 2.90
C PRO A 30 -16.30 8.25 4.26
N ALA A 31 -15.39 8.10 5.22
CA ALA A 31 -15.45 8.85 6.47
C ALA A 31 -15.40 10.36 6.20
N ASP A 32 -15.98 11.14 7.11
CA ASP A 32 -16.07 12.61 7.06
C ASP A 32 -14.78 13.32 7.52
N VAL A 33 -13.73 12.55 7.80
CA VAL A 33 -12.41 13.03 8.23
C VAL A 33 -11.33 12.55 7.27
N ASP A 34 -10.22 13.28 7.19
CA ASP A 34 -9.06 12.86 6.42
C ASP A 34 -8.37 11.61 7.02
N ALA A 35 -7.53 10.95 6.22
CA ALA A 35 -6.86 9.73 6.62
C ALA A 35 -5.92 9.90 7.84
N VAL A 36 -5.27 11.06 8.00
CA VAL A 36 -4.37 11.32 9.13
C VAL A 36 -5.18 11.47 10.42
N THR A 37 -6.26 12.23 10.38
CA THR A 37 -7.19 12.38 11.51
C THR A 37 -7.81 11.04 11.91
N LEU A 38 -8.24 10.25 10.92
CA LEU A 38 -8.78 8.91 11.17
C LEU A 38 -7.73 8.00 11.83
N LEU A 39 -6.53 7.89 11.24
CA LEU A 39 -5.45 7.06 11.77
C LEU A 39 -5.10 7.45 13.21
N ARG A 40 -4.95 8.75 13.50
CA ARG A 40 -4.69 9.24 14.86
C ARG A 40 -5.76 8.77 15.84
N ARG A 41 -7.04 8.95 15.49
CA ARG A 41 -8.18 8.57 16.33
C ARG A 41 -8.15 7.08 16.64
N GLU A 42 -8.05 6.24 15.61
CA GLU A 42 -8.07 4.78 15.77
C GLU A 42 -6.84 4.27 16.54
N ILE A 43 -5.66 4.85 16.32
CA ILE A 43 -4.45 4.49 17.07
C ILE A 43 -4.60 4.84 18.54
N LEU A 44 -5.04 6.06 18.88
CA LEU A 44 -5.15 6.48 20.28
C LEU A 44 -6.32 5.82 21.03
N ALA A 45 -7.39 5.44 20.33
CA ALA A 45 -8.52 4.73 20.92
C ALA A 45 -8.24 3.24 21.15
N SER A 46 -7.25 2.66 20.46
CA SER A 46 -6.94 1.25 20.59
C SER A 46 -6.43 0.91 22.00
N PRO A 47 -7.01 -0.10 22.70
CA PRO A 47 -6.57 -0.50 24.03
C PRO A 47 -5.23 -1.24 24.03
N ARG A 48 -4.66 -1.50 22.84
CA ARG A 48 -3.37 -2.17 22.65
C ARG A 48 -2.58 -1.53 21.49
N PRO A 49 -1.25 -1.66 21.47
CA PRO A 49 -0.45 -1.10 20.40
C PRO A 49 -0.88 -1.60 19.00
N VAL A 50 -1.06 -0.66 18.06
CA VAL A 50 -1.50 -0.92 16.69
C VAL A 50 -0.31 -1.30 15.81
N THR A 51 -0.51 -2.23 14.87
CA THR A 51 0.44 -2.46 13.76
C THR A 51 -0.06 -1.70 12.54
N LEU A 52 0.78 -0.81 11.99
CA LEU A 52 0.50 -0.16 10.71
C LEU A 52 1.07 -1.00 9.56
N VAL A 53 0.26 -1.22 8.51
CA VAL A 53 0.65 -1.99 7.32
C VAL A 53 0.45 -1.17 6.04
N PRO A 54 1.26 -0.14 5.78
CA PRO A 54 1.12 0.66 4.57
C PRO A 54 1.69 -0.09 3.35
N THR A 55 0.89 -0.15 2.27
CA THR A 55 1.20 -0.87 1.02
C THR A 55 1.15 0.05 -0.20
N ALA A 56 1.33 1.36 0.02
CA ALA A 56 1.23 2.44 -0.96
C ALA A 56 2.25 3.54 -0.59
N PRO A 57 2.39 4.64 -1.36
CA PRO A 57 3.25 5.76 -0.98
C PRO A 57 2.97 6.25 0.45
N LEU A 58 4.05 6.52 1.19
CA LEU A 58 4.03 6.65 2.65
C LEU A 58 3.52 8.01 3.16
N THR A 59 2.98 8.86 2.28
CA THR A 59 2.61 10.25 2.55
C THR A 59 1.70 10.39 3.79
N ASN A 60 0.62 9.60 3.87
CA ASN A 60 -0.30 9.65 5.02
C ASN A 60 0.39 9.29 6.34
N ILE A 61 1.33 8.33 6.31
CA ILE A 61 2.04 7.89 7.51
C ILE A 61 3.08 8.93 7.93
N ALA A 62 3.78 9.53 6.98
CA ALA A 62 4.72 10.61 7.27
C ALA A 62 4.03 11.84 7.86
N LEU A 63 2.88 12.25 7.29
CA LEU A 63 2.07 13.33 7.83
C LEU A 63 1.60 13.00 9.25
N LEU A 64 1.04 11.80 9.48
CA LEU A 64 0.64 11.35 10.81
C LEU A 64 1.78 11.45 11.83
N LEU A 65 2.97 10.95 11.50
CA LEU A 65 4.11 10.93 12.40
C LEU A 65 4.66 12.33 12.69
N ARG A 66 4.49 13.29 11.76
CA ARG A 66 4.94 14.67 11.92
C ARG A 66 3.93 15.55 12.64
N THR A 67 2.63 15.41 12.36
CA THR A 67 1.59 16.24 12.96
C THR A 67 1.09 15.71 14.30
N HIS A 68 1.21 14.40 14.54
CA HIS A 68 0.74 13.73 15.76
C HIS A 68 1.80 12.80 16.34
N PRO A 69 2.97 13.29 16.75
CA PRO A 69 4.04 12.46 17.29
C PRO A 69 3.62 11.62 18.51
N GLU A 70 2.57 12.02 19.24
CA GLU A 70 2.02 11.28 20.36
C GLU A 70 1.46 9.90 20.00
N VAL A 71 1.14 9.64 18.72
CA VAL A 71 0.62 8.33 18.30
C VAL A 71 1.67 7.22 18.38
N THR A 72 2.95 7.59 18.29
CA THR A 72 4.08 6.64 18.32
C THR A 72 4.07 5.75 19.57
N ARG A 73 3.59 6.28 20.71
CA ARG A 73 3.47 5.53 21.97
C ARG A 73 2.49 4.35 21.91
N ASN A 74 1.56 4.35 20.94
CA ASN A 74 0.59 3.28 20.75
C ASN A 74 0.72 2.60 19.37
N ILE A 75 1.84 2.80 18.67
CA ILE A 75 2.21 2.01 17.50
C ILE A 75 3.21 0.94 17.97
N GLY A 76 2.81 -0.33 17.88
CA GLY A 76 3.69 -1.44 18.25
C GLY A 76 4.77 -1.70 17.21
N ARG A 77 4.43 -1.55 15.92
CA ARG A 77 5.37 -1.64 14.79
C ARG A 77 4.74 -1.11 13.50
N ILE A 78 5.58 -0.81 12.53
CA ILE A 78 5.20 -0.49 11.15
C ILE A 78 5.79 -1.55 10.24
N VAL A 79 4.95 -2.20 9.43
CA VAL A 79 5.35 -3.23 8.47
C VAL A 79 4.94 -2.75 7.08
N PHE A 80 5.86 -2.22 6.29
CA PHE A 80 5.51 -1.58 5.02
C PHE A 80 6.02 -2.33 3.80
N MET A 81 5.27 -2.23 2.70
CA MET A 81 5.74 -2.65 1.38
C MET A 81 6.34 -1.43 0.67
N GLY A 82 7.63 -1.52 0.36
CA GLY A 82 8.34 -0.49 -0.38
C GLY A 82 9.84 -0.67 -0.33
N GLY A 83 10.54 -0.02 -1.26
CA GLY A 83 11.99 -0.08 -1.39
C GLY A 83 12.49 -1.35 -2.10
N ALA A 84 13.78 -1.34 -2.42
CA ALA A 84 14.50 -2.48 -2.98
C ALA A 84 15.98 -2.38 -2.55
N ALA A 85 16.57 -3.50 -2.16
CA ALA A 85 18.01 -3.63 -1.99
C ALA A 85 18.71 -3.87 -3.34
N GLY A 86 18.02 -4.57 -4.25
CA GLY A 86 18.42 -4.74 -5.66
C GLY A 86 17.77 -3.72 -6.60
N ALA A 87 17.27 -4.23 -7.73
CA ALA A 87 16.68 -3.39 -8.78
C ALA A 87 15.32 -2.80 -8.38
N GLY A 88 15.05 -1.59 -8.86
CA GLY A 88 13.76 -0.93 -8.73
C GLY A 88 12.74 -1.31 -9.82
N ASN A 89 11.53 -0.75 -9.71
CA ASN A 89 10.46 -0.91 -10.71
C ASN A 89 9.88 0.44 -11.20
N ALA A 90 10.08 1.54 -10.48
CA ALA A 90 9.75 2.90 -10.94
C ALA A 90 10.93 3.51 -11.72
N SER A 91 12.15 3.18 -11.32
CA SER A 91 13.38 3.43 -12.05
C SER A 91 14.30 2.21 -11.88
N PRO A 92 15.45 2.12 -12.59
CA PRO A 92 16.39 1.03 -12.39
C PRO A 92 16.84 0.82 -10.93
N VAL A 93 16.76 1.86 -10.10
CA VAL A 93 17.29 1.88 -8.71
C VAL A 93 16.24 2.23 -7.65
N ALA A 94 14.97 2.40 -8.00
CA ALA A 94 13.93 2.80 -7.04
C ALA A 94 12.62 2.04 -7.22
N GLU A 95 12.07 1.60 -6.10
CA GLU A 95 10.73 1.00 -6.00
C GLU A 95 9.65 2.09 -5.96
N PHE A 96 8.50 1.85 -6.58
CA PHE A 96 7.45 2.83 -6.83
C PHE A 96 6.95 3.57 -5.57
N ASN A 97 6.59 2.88 -4.48
CA ASN A 97 6.06 3.53 -3.28
C ASN A 97 7.07 4.50 -2.65
N VAL A 98 8.34 4.09 -2.56
CA VAL A 98 9.41 4.96 -2.04
C VAL A 98 9.79 6.05 -3.04
N TRP A 99 9.88 5.73 -4.33
CA TRP A 99 10.16 6.70 -5.38
C TRP A 99 9.09 7.78 -5.53
N HIS A 100 7.83 7.42 -5.28
CA HIS A 100 6.70 8.33 -5.35
C HIS A 100 6.76 9.41 -4.25
N ASP A 101 7.25 9.08 -3.06
CA ASP A 101 7.40 10.03 -1.95
C ASP A 101 8.61 9.68 -1.07
N PRO A 102 9.83 9.97 -1.53
CA PRO A 102 11.05 9.61 -0.83
C PRO A 102 11.21 10.38 0.48
N GLU A 103 10.69 11.60 0.57
CA GLU A 103 10.66 12.39 1.80
C GLU A 103 9.79 11.71 2.86
N ALA A 104 8.61 11.21 2.48
CA ALA A 104 7.76 10.46 3.40
C ALA A 104 8.43 9.16 3.88
N ALA A 105 9.15 8.46 3.00
CA ALA A 105 9.93 7.28 3.38
C ALA A 105 11.05 7.65 4.39
N ALA A 106 11.79 8.72 4.16
CA ALA A 106 12.83 9.20 5.07
C ALA A 106 12.27 9.57 6.46
N ILE A 107 11.09 10.22 6.50
CA ILE A 107 10.37 10.52 7.75
C ILE A 107 10.02 9.25 8.51
N LEU A 108 9.44 8.25 7.84
CA LEU A 108 9.07 6.97 8.45
C LEU A 108 10.30 6.24 8.99
N LEU A 109 11.37 6.12 8.20
CA LEU A 109 12.58 5.39 8.58
C LEU A 109 13.29 6.02 9.79
N THR A 110 13.05 7.30 10.07
CA THR A 110 13.62 8.03 11.21
C THR A 110 12.62 8.23 12.36
N ALA A 111 11.47 7.55 12.33
CA ALA A 111 10.37 7.79 13.28
C ALA A 111 10.56 7.20 14.69
N GLY A 112 11.61 6.39 14.91
CA GLY A 112 11.89 5.78 16.21
C GLY A 112 10.92 4.66 16.63
N VAL A 113 10.09 4.17 15.71
CA VAL A 113 9.17 3.03 15.90
C VAL A 113 9.81 1.77 15.30
N PRO A 114 9.57 0.56 15.85
CA PRO A 114 10.02 -0.68 15.21
C PRO A 114 9.46 -0.81 13.79
N ILE A 115 10.37 -0.95 12.81
CA ILE A 115 10.03 -0.96 11.38
C ILE A 115 10.49 -2.27 10.75
N THR A 116 9.63 -2.87 9.93
CA THR A 116 9.97 -3.96 9.02
C THR A 116 9.64 -3.53 7.60
N MET A 117 10.65 -3.50 6.74
CA MET A 117 10.50 -3.20 5.32
C MET A 117 10.43 -4.51 4.52
N TYR A 118 9.37 -4.68 3.73
CA TYR A 118 9.27 -5.71 2.71
C TYR A 118 9.44 -5.08 1.33
N GLY A 119 10.66 -5.11 0.82
CA GLY A 119 11.00 -4.58 -0.50
C GLY A 119 10.73 -5.55 -1.65
N LEU A 120 11.03 -5.10 -2.87
CA LEU A 120 10.90 -5.92 -4.09
C LEU A 120 11.72 -7.21 -4.04
N ASP A 121 12.84 -7.25 -3.32
CA ASP A 121 13.68 -8.45 -3.18
C ASP A 121 12.92 -9.64 -2.58
N VAL A 122 11.88 -9.35 -1.77
CA VAL A 122 10.94 -10.34 -1.26
C VAL A 122 9.79 -10.53 -2.25
N PHE A 123 9.12 -9.44 -2.65
CA PHE A 123 7.87 -9.53 -3.41
C PHE A 123 8.03 -10.03 -4.85
N THR A 124 9.20 -9.88 -5.46
CA THR A 124 9.50 -10.48 -6.79
C THR A 124 9.57 -11.99 -6.74
N ARG A 125 9.77 -12.59 -5.55
CA ARG A 125 9.75 -14.04 -5.34
C ARG A 125 8.36 -14.59 -5.00
N VAL A 126 7.44 -13.72 -4.60
CA VAL A 126 6.06 -14.09 -4.26
C VAL A 126 5.22 -14.09 -5.53
N VAL A 127 5.14 -15.25 -6.18
CA VAL A 127 4.37 -15.43 -7.41
C VAL A 127 3.17 -16.34 -7.18
N VAL A 128 2.04 -16.02 -7.82
CA VAL A 128 0.86 -16.91 -7.83
C VAL A 128 0.89 -17.75 -9.11
N PRO A 129 1.00 -19.08 -9.03
CA PRO A 129 1.01 -19.95 -10.19
C PRO A 129 -0.25 -19.79 -11.05
N ALA A 130 -0.10 -19.89 -12.37
CA ALA A 130 -1.22 -19.74 -13.30
C ALA A 130 -2.37 -20.73 -13.04
N ALA A 131 -2.07 -21.93 -12.53
CA ALA A 131 -3.08 -22.90 -12.12
C ALA A 131 -3.93 -22.40 -10.94
N ASP A 132 -3.32 -21.73 -9.97
CA ASP A 132 -4.02 -21.15 -8.83
C ASP A 132 -4.87 -19.95 -9.25
N VAL A 133 -4.37 -19.10 -10.16
CA VAL A 133 -5.17 -18.01 -10.75
C VAL A 133 -6.42 -18.56 -11.43
N ARG A 134 -6.29 -19.61 -12.26
CA ARG A 134 -7.45 -20.26 -12.90
C ARG A 134 -8.43 -20.84 -11.88
N ARG A 135 -7.92 -21.49 -10.82
CA ARG A 135 -8.76 -22.03 -9.74
C ARG A 135 -9.53 -20.92 -9.02
N LEU A 136 -8.88 -19.80 -8.72
CA LEU A 136 -9.52 -18.64 -8.08
C LEU A 136 -10.64 -18.07 -8.96
N ARG A 137 -10.39 -17.88 -10.25
CA ARG A 137 -11.39 -17.37 -11.21
C ARG A 137 -12.60 -18.28 -11.39
N ALA A 138 -12.39 -19.60 -11.30
CA ALA A 138 -13.48 -20.58 -11.38
C ALA A 138 -14.28 -20.72 -10.07
N SER A 139 -13.88 -20.03 -8.99
CA SER A 139 -14.55 -20.14 -7.69
C SER A 139 -15.95 -19.52 -7.72
N ALA A 140 -16.89 -20.20 -7.05
CA ALA A 140 -18.21 -19.65 -6.77
C ALA A 140 -18.13 -18.47 -5.78
N GLU A 141 -17.15 -18.48 -4.87
CA GLU A 141 -16.94 -17.43 -3.87
C GLU A 141 -16.55 -16.09 -4.54
N PRO A 142 -17.37 -15.03 -4.41
CA PRO A 142 -17.14 -13.77 -5.12
C PRO A 142 -15.77 -13.14 -4.85
N GLY A 143 -15.29 -13.20 -3.60
CA GLY A 143 -13.99 -12.66 -3.23
C GLY A 143 -12.81 -13.41 -3.84
N ALA A 144 -12.90 -14.75 -3.90
CA ALA A 144 -11.88 -15.57 -4.53
C ALA A 144 -11.84 -15.35 -6.05
N ARG A 145 -13.02 -15.26 -6.67
CA ARG A 145 -13.14 -14.96 -8.11
C ARG A 145 -12.55 -13.59 -8.44
N LEU A 146 -12.90 -12.55 -7.68
CA LEU A 146 -12.33 -11.21 -7.85
C LEU A 146 -10.80 -11.21 -7.70
N ALA A 147 -10.26 -11.89 -6.69
CA ALA A 147 -8.81 -12.03 -6.54
C ALA A 147 -8.18 -12.71 -7.78
N GLY A 148 -8.81 -13.77 -8.29
CA GLY A 148 -8.38 -14.44 -9.51
C GLY A 148 -8.42 -13.53 -10.74
N ASP A 149 -9.46 -12.71 -10.89
CA ASP A 149 -9.59 -11.77 -12.01
C ASP A 149 -8.55 -10.65 -11.95
N LEU A 150 -8.30 -10.09 -10.75
CA LEU A 150 -7.22 -9.11 -10.51
C LEU A 150 -5.84 -9.70 -10.81
N LEU A 151 -5.57 -10.93 -10.37
CA LEU A 151 -4.30 -11.62 -10.62
C LEU A 151 -4.11 -11.99 -12.10
N ALA A 152 -5.19 -12.13 -12.86
CA ALA A 152 -5.15 -12.38 -14.29
C ALA A 152 -4.98 -11.11 -15.13
N HIS A 153 -5.15 -9.92 -14.54
CA HIS A 153 -4.92 -8.66 -15.23
C HIS A 153 -3.48 -8.60 -15.76
N ARG A 154 -3.35 -8.26 -17.03
CA ARG A 154 -2.07 -7.97 -17.68
C ARG A 154 -2.14 -6.53 -18.15
N PRO A 155 -1.19 -5.68 -17.75
CA PRO A 155 -1.13 -4.34 -18.30
C PRO A 155 -1.04 -4.40 -19.82
N ALA A 156 -1.74 -3.49 -20.50
CA ALA A 156 -1.63 -3.37 -21.95
C ALA A 156 -0.18 -3.08 -22.31
N THR A 157 0.40 -3.92 -23.18
CA THR A 157 1.73 -3.71 -23.78
C THR A 157 1.73 -2.52 -24.72
#